data_AF-A0A4V4L744-F1
#
_entry.id   AF-A0A4V4L744-F1
#
_cell.length_a   1.000
_cell.length_b   1.000
_cell.length_c   1.000
_cell.angle_alpha   90.00
_cell.angle_beta   90.00
_cell.angle_gamma   90.00
#
_symmetry.space_group_name_H-M   'P 1'
#
loop_
_entity.id
_entity.type
_entity.pdbx_description
1 polymer ?
#
loop_
_entity_poly.entity_id
_entity_poly.type
_entity_poly.pdbx_seq_one_letter_code
_entity_poly.pdbx_strand_id
1 'polypeptide(L)'
;MWWCCSRGSGSSGSSSSGFGGSAGFSIPFGGDFEKAQRAQIAHGVLASLAFVIFFPFGAISIRLFSFRGLLWFHAIVQVLAYLIYIAAFGIGIYLATQIRRLDHAHPIIGIVLFVLIFFQPFLGYIHHRLFKKYKRRTFWSYAHLWLGRIIITLGMINGGLGLQLANNTRKGEIAYGVVAGFVWVVYIISIFVGESKRRRDRKAAVRAEAEPKRNESDSSDSRIRTNYYA
;
A
#
# COMPACT_ATOMS: atom_id res chain seq x y z
N MET A 1 22.23 -6.56 12.42
CA MET A 1 23.30 -6.63 13.43
C MET A 1 24.29 -7.70 12.99
N TRP A 2 25.58 -7.34 12.96
CA TRP A 2 26.79 -8.18 12.92
C TRP A 2 27.28 -8.86 11.62
N TRP A 3 28.48 -8.41 11.24
CA TRP A 3 29.51 -9.07 10.44
C TRP A 3 29.92 -10.43 11.03
N CYS A 4 30.45 -11.33 10.20
CA CYS A 4 31.61 -12.12 10.62
C CYS A 4 32.49 -12.54 9.43
N CYS A 5 33.77 -12.19 9.60
CA CYS A 5 34.93 -12.57 8.81
C CYS A 5 35.42 -13.96 9.28
N SER A 6 35.94 -14.80 8.40
CA SER A 6 36.68 -16.01 8.79
C SER A 6 38.09 -15.94 8.21
N ARG A 7 39.09 -15.95 9.11
CA ARG A 7 40.52 -16.02 8.81
C ARG A 7 40.97 -17.48 8.76
N GLY A 8 41.96 -17.77 7.93
CA GLY A 8 42.80 -18.97 8.03
C GLY A 8 44.10 -18.86 7.21
N SER A 9 45.25 -19.01 7.91
CA SER A 9 46.62 -19.41 7.49
C SER A 9 47.29 -18.69 6.30
N GLY A 10 48.52 -18.16 6.31
CA GLY A 10 49.68 -18.25 7.20
C GLY A 10 50.94 -18.65 6.39
N SER A 11 51.89 -17.72 6.14
CA SER A 11 53.36 -17.97 6.03
C SER A 11 54.15 -16.75 5.51
N SER A 12 55.08 -16.27 6.35
CA SER A 12 56.41 -15.64 6.16
C SER A 12 56.91 -15.13 4.79
N GLY A 13 57.54 -13.95 4.80
CA GLY A 13 58.78 -13.72 4.03
C GLY A 13 59.02 -12.32 3.44
N SER A 14 60.05 -11.64 3.96
CA SER A 14 60.96 -10.66 3.33
C SER A 14 60.51 -9.23 2.97
N SER A 15 61.30 -8.31 3.52
CA SER A 15 61.50 -6.89 3.28
C SER A 15 62.06 -6.54 1.90
N SER A 16 61.63 -5.42 1.30
CA SER A 16 62.53 -4.40 0.73
C SER A 16 61.78 -3.15 0.26
N SER A 17 62.37 -2.02 0.63
CA SER A 17 62.20 -0.64 0.16
C SER A 17 61.86 -0.44 -1.31
N GLY A 18 60.98 0.52 -1.59
CA GLY A 18 60.75 1.06 -2.93
C GLY A 18 59.54 2.00 -3.02
N PHE A 19 59.52 3.09 -2.24
CA PHE A 19 58.56 4.19 -2.50
C PHE A 19 59.04 5.00 -3.71
N GLY A 20 58.74 4.50 -4.90
CA GLY A 20 58.79 5.24 -6.16
C GLY A 20 57.37 5.60 -6.56
N GLY A 21 57.06 6.90 -6.51
CA GLY A 21 55.76 7.44 -6.89
C GLY A 21 55.34 6.97 -8.28
N SER A 22 54.21 6.25 -8.32
CA SER A 22 53.49 5.94 -9.55
C SER A 22 52.08 6.43 -9.35
N ALA A 23 51.69 7.45 -10.12
CA ALA A 23 50.34 7.97 -10.18
C ALA A 23 49.37 6.80 -10.40
N GLY A 24 48.68 6.42 -9.32
CA GLY A 24 47.70 5.35 -9.34
C GLY A 24 46.49 5.81 -10.14
N PHE A 25 46.43 5.39 -11.40
CA PHE A 25 45.21 5.33 -12.19
C PHE A 25 44.17 4.53 -11.39
N SER A 26 43.31 5.26 -10.68
CA SER A 26 42.17 4.71 -9.97
C SER A 26 41.11 4.43 -11.02
N ILE A 27 41.03 3.18 -11.46
CA ILE A 27 39.94 2.69 -12.32
C ILE A 27 38.62 3.06 -11.62
N PRO A 28 37.75 3.93 -12.19
CA PRO A 28 36.56 4.44 -11.52
C PRO A 28 35.40 3.44 -11.47
N PHE A 29 35.63 2.15 -11.75
CA PHE A 29 34.56 1.15 -11.79
C PHE A 29 33.88 0.97 -10.42
N GLY A 30 34.61 0.97 -9.30
CA GLY A 30 34.07 0.59 -7.99
C GLY A 30 32.98 1.52 -7.42
N GLY A 31 33.07 2.82 -7.69
CA GLY A 31 32.14 3.81 -7.11
C GLY A 31 30.73 3.77 -7.71
N ASP A 32 30.61 3.36 -8.97
CA ASP A 32 29.33 3.35 -9.68
C ASP A 32 28.50 2.09 -9.36
N PHE A 33 29.15 0.93 -9.13
CA PHE A 33 28.45 -0.27 -8.63
C PHE A 33 27.91 -0.08 -7.22
N GLU A 34 28.68 0.55 -6.32
CA GLU A 34 28.22 0.80 -4.95
C GLU A 34 27.00 1.73 -4.91
N LYS A 35 27.00 2.78 -5.74
CA LYS A 35 25.84 3.68 -5.90
C LYS A 35 24.63 2.95 -6.46
N ALA A 36 24.81 2.12 -7.50
CA ALA A 36 23.73 1.34 -8.09
C ALA A 36 23.13 0.34 -7.09
N GLN A 37 23.96 -0.35 -6.31
CA GLN A 37 23.50 -1.27 -5.27
C GLN A 37 22.73 -0.55 -4.17
N ARG A 38 23.23 0.60 -3.70
CA ARG A 38 22.53 1.44 -2.71
C ARG A 38 21.19 1.92 -3.23
N ALA A 39 21.13 2.36 -4.48
CA ALA A 39 19.89 2.78 -5.13
C ALA A 39 18.89 1.62 -5.27
N GLN A 40 19.36 0.41 -5.59
CA GLN A 40 18.52 -0.80 -5.66
C GLN A 40 17.89 -1.13 -4.30
N ILE A 41 18.68 -1.09 -3.23
CA ILE A 41 18.19 -1.31 -1.87
C ILE A 41 17.20 -0.22 -1.47
N ALA A 42 17.52 1.06 -1.74
CA ALA A 42 16.63 2.18 -1.44
C ALA A 42 15.29 2.06 -2.17
N HIS A 43 15.30 1.72 -3.46
CA HIS A 43 14.08 1.47 -4.24
C HIS A 43 13.24 0.37 -3.60
N GLY A 44 13.82 -0.80 -3.34
CA GLY A 44 13.12 -1.95 -2.78
C GLY A 44 12.51 -1.66 -1.41
N VAL A 45 13.24 -0.97 -0.53
CA VAL A 45 12.78 -0.59 0.81
C VAL A 45 11.65 0.42 0.72
N LEU A 46 11.81 1.51 -0.03
CA LEU A 46 10.78 2.56 -0.14
C LEU A 46 9.51 2.03 -0.81
N ALA A 47 9.63 1.24 -1.88
CA ALA A 47 8.49 0.62 -2.55
C ALA A 47 7.75 -0.36 -1.62
N SER A 48 8.49 -1.17 -0.86
CA SER A 48 7.91 -2.10 0.12
C SER A 48 7.20 -1.36 1.25
N LEU A 49 7.81 -0.31 1.80
CA LEU A 49 7.16 0.52 2.82
C LEU A 49 5.85 1.12 2.30
N ALA A 50 5.85 1.65 1.09
CA ALA A 50 4.64 2.21 0.48
C ALA A 50 3.54 1.15 0.32
N PHE A 51 3.80 0.05 -0.40
CA PHE A 51 2.77 -0.92 -0.78
C PHE A 51 2.42 -1.96 0.28
N VAL A 52 3.38 -2.35 1.14
CA VAL A 52 3.16 -3.37 2.16
C VAL A 52 2.72 -2.74 3.48
N ILE A 53 3.07 -1.47 3.77
CA ILE A 53 2.73 -0.85 5.05
C ILE A 53 1.75 0.30 4.86
N PHE A 54 2.15 1.41 4.25
CA PHE A 54 1.38 2.65 4.31
C PHE A 54 0.05 2.60 3.54
N PHE A 55 0.05 2.08 2.29
CA PHE A 55 -1.18 1.97 1.49
C PHE A 55 -2.24 1.07 2.15
N PRO A 56 -1.91 -0.19 2.58
CA PRO A 56 -2.85 -1.05 3.30
C PRO A 56 -3.27 -0.44 4.64
N PHE A 57 -2.34 0.13 5.40
CA PHE A 57 -2.62 0.73 6.71
C PHE A 57 -3.66 1.85 6.60
N GLY A 58 -3.46 2.80 5.68
CA GLY A 58 -4.44 3.87 5.46
C GLY A 58 -5.81 3.33 5.05
N ALA A 59 -5.86 2.26 4.25
CA ALA A 59 -7.10 1.64 3.79
C ALA A 59 -7.80 0.76 4.84
N ILE A 60 -7.07 0.14 5.77
CA ILE A 60 -7.62 -0.61 6.91
C ILE A 60 -8.20 0.37 7.92
N SER A 61 -7.48 1.45 8.23
CA SER A 61 -7.86 2.43 9.25
C SER A 61 -9.22 3.07 8.98
N ILE A 62 -9.52 3.45 7.73
CA ILE A 62 -10.83 4.03 7.34
C ILE A 62 -12.00 3.03 7.44
N ARG A 63 -11.73 1.73 7.59
CA ARG A 63 -12.75 0.66 7.68
C ARG A 63 -12.98 0.20 9.11
N LEU A 64 -11.92 0.10 9.92
CA LEU A 64 -12.01 -0.42 11.29
C LEU A 64 -12.36 0.66 12.30
N PHE A 65 -11.75 1.84 12.17
CA PHE A 65 -11.92 2.91 13.14
C PHE A 65 -13.10 3.82 12.78
N SER A 66 -13.61 4.56 13.77
CA SER A 66 -14.70 5.51 13.60
C SER A 66 -14.54 6.66 14.58
N PHE A 67 -13.65 7.62 14.27
CA PHE A 67 -13.43 8.84 15.06
C PHE A 67 -13.53 10.10 14.21
N ARG A 68 -13.77 11.25 14.86
CA ARG A 68 -13.85 12.57 14.22
C ARG A 68 -12.46 12.92 13.68
N GLY A 69 -12.30 12.95 12.34
CA GLY A 69 -11.01 13.22 11.68
C GLY A 69 -10.38 12.04 10.95
N LEU A 70 -10.98 10.84 11.01
CA LEU A 70 -10.45 9.64 10.35
C LEU A 70 -10.21 9.80 8.84
N LEU A 71 -11.04 10.62 8.17
CA LEU A 71 -10.87 10.93 6.75
C LEU A 71 -9.58 11.71 6.48
N TRP A 72 -9.27 12.70 7.32
CA TRP A 72 -8.04 13.48 7.22
C TRP A 72 -6.83 12.61 7.52
N PHE A 73 -6.92 11.76 8.54
CA PHE A 73 -5.88 10.77 8.83
C PHE A 73 -5.61 9.86 7.62
N HIS A 74 -6.68 9.31 7.02
CA HIS A 74 -6.57 8.51 5.80
C HIS A 74 -5.89 9.31 4.69
N ALA A 75 -6.35 10.53 4.39
CA ALA A 75 -5.77 11.36 3.34
C ALA A 75 -4.28 11.64 3.57
N ILE A 76 -3.88 12.00 4.79
CA ILE A 76 -2.48 12.29 5.15
C ILE A 76 -1.61 11.06 4.96
N VAL A 77 -2.04 9.91 5.48
CA VAL A 77 -1.30 8.63 5.32
C VAL A 77 -1.18 8.25 3.84
N GLN A 78 -2.24 8.44 3.04
CA GLN A 78 -2.21 8.12 1.61
C GLN A 78 -1.30 9.08 0.83
N VAL A 79 -1.29 10.37 1.16
CA VAL A 79 -0.37 11.34 0.54
C VAL A 79 1.07 11.00 0.91
N LEU A 80 1.35 10.66 2.17
CA LEU A 80 2.69 10.23 2.59
C LEU A 80 3.13 8.96 1.84
N ALA A 81 2.26 7.95 1.75
CA ALA A 81 2.53 6.74 0.99
C ALA A 81 2.85 7.04 -0.48
N TYR A 82 2.10 7.97 -1.08
CA TYR A 82 2.30 8.38 -2.45
C TYR A 82 3.63 9.10 -2.66
N LEU A 83 4.03 10.02 -1.76
CA LEU A 83 5.32 10.70 -1.83
C LEU A 83 6.50 9.72 -1.71
N ILE A 84 6.41 8.75 -0.78
CA ILE A 84 7.40 7.68 -0.65
C ILE A 84 7.46 6.86 -1.94
N TYR A 85 6.31 6.55 -2.54
CA TYR A 85 6.27 5.79 -3.78
C TYR A 85 6.81 6.56 -4.98
N ILE A 86 6.59 7.87 -5.08
CA ILE A 86 7.19 8.72 -6.13
C ILE A 86 8.72 8.63 -6.03
N ALA A 87 9.28 8.75 -4.82
CA ALA A 87 10.73 8.62 -4.61
C ALA A 87 11.22 7.23 -5.02
N ALA A 88 10.53 6.16 -4.61
CA ALA A 88 10.86 4.81 -5.00
C ALA A 88 10.80 4.62 -6.52
N PHE A 89 9.74 5.11 -7.17
CA PHE A 89 9.53 5.01 -8.61
C PHE A 89 10.61 5.75 -9.40
N GLY A 90 10.98 6.97 -8.99
CA GLY A 90 12.07 7.73 -9.62
C GLY A 90 13.40 6.98 -9.58
N ILE A 91 13.73 6.38 -8.43
CA ILE A 91 14.91 5.52 -8.29
C ILE A 91 14.77 4.29 -9.21
N GLY A 92 13.60 3.65 -9.26
CA GLY A 92 13.34 2.49 -10.11
C GLY A 92 13.53 2.75 -11.60
N ILE A 93 13.06 3.90 -12.10
CA ILE A 93 13.27 4.33 -13.49
C ILE A 93 14.76 4.57 -13.76
N TYR A 94 15.46 5.23 -12.83
CA TYR A 94 16.91 5.39 -12.93
C TYR A 94 17.61 4.03 -13.05
N LEU A 95 17.32 3.06 -12.18
CA LEU A 95 17.92 1.72 -12.31
C LEU A 95 17.55 1.03 -13.62
N ALA A 96 16.27 1.04 -14.01
CA ALA A 96 15.79 0.32 -15.18
C ALA A 96 16.38 0.86 -16.50
N THR A 97 16.68 2.16 -16.56
CA THR A 97 17.40 2.78 -17.69
C THR A 97 18.87 2.38 -17.72
N GLN A 98 19.56 2.32 -16.57
CA GLN A 98 20.96 1.89 -16.48
C GLN A 98 21.15 0.45 -16.96
N ILE A 99 20.25 -0.46 -16.58
CA ILE A 99 20.35 -1.87 -16.94
C ILE A 99 19.65 -2.20 -18.27
N ARG A 100 18.99 -1.22 -18.92
CA ARG A 100 18.17 -1.38 -20.15
C ARG A 100 17.12 -2.48 -20.08
N ARG A 101 16.42 -2.60 -18.94
CA ARG A 101 15.42 -3.67 -18.65
C ARG A 101 14.01 -3.13 -18.43
N LEU A 102 13.64 -2.09 -19.17
CA LEU A 102 12.30 -1.47 -19.07
C LEU A 102 11.18 -2.35 -19.63
N ASP A 103 11.53 -3.35 -20.42
CA ASP A 103 10.66 -4.33 -21.06
C ASP A 103 10.20 -5.46 -20.13
N HIS A 104 10.75 -5.54 -18.92
CA HIS A 104 10.34 -6.53 -17.93
C HIS A 104 8.98 -6.19 -17.30
N ALA A 105 8.27 -7.22 -16.83
CA ALA A 105 6.96 -7.07 -16.21
C ALA A 105 6.99 -6.10 -15.01
N HIS A 106 8.05 -6.11 -14.19
CA HIS A 106 8.11 -5.30 -12.97
C HIS A 106 8.11 -3.77 -13.25
N PRO A 107 9.00 -3.22 -14.10
CA PRO A 107 8.93 -1.81 -14.49
C PRO A 107 7.61 -1.42 -15.18
N ILE A 108 7.08 -2.26 -16.08
CA ILE A 108 5.82 -1.99 -16.79
C ILE A 108 4.66 -1.87 -15.79
N ILE A 109 4.51 -2.84 -14.89
CA ILE A 109 3.48 -2.81 -13.84
C ILE A 109 3.71 -1.62 -12.90
N GLY A 110 4.96 -1.30 -12.57
CA GLY A 110 5.32 -0.14 -11.76
C GLY A 110 4.85 1.20 -12.36
N ILE A 111 5.03 1.38 -13.67
CA ILE A 111 4.55 2.56 -14.41
C ILE A 111 3.03 2.62 -14.40
N VAL A 112 2.36 1.50 -14.67
CA VAL A 112 0.89 1.42 -14.60
C VAL A 112 0.40 1.80 -13.21
N LEU A 113 1.01 1.26 -12.15
CA LEU A 113 0.67 1.59 -10.76
C LEU A 113 0.87 3.08 -10.45
N PHE A 114 1.96 3.68 -10.93
CA PHE A 114 2.21 5.11 -10.77
C PHE A 114 1.09 5.96 -11.36
N VAL A 115 0.68 5.65 -12.60
CA VAL A 115 -0.42 6.34 -13.28
C VAL A 115 -1.74 6.12 -12.54
N LEU A 116 -2.06 4.88 -12.14
CA LEU A 116 -3.31 4.57 -11.45
C LEU A 116 -3.41 5.25 -10.07
N ILE A 117 -2.31 5.31 -9.32
CA ILE A 117 -2.27 5.99 -8.02
C ILE A 117 -2.45 7.51 -8.19
N PHE A 118 -1.90 8.11 -9.25
CA PHE A 118 -2.10 9.54 -9.52
C PHE A 118 -3.59 9.92 -9.64
N PHE A 119 -4.43 9.06 -10.23
CA PHE A 119 -5.86 9.31 -10.32
C PHE A 119 -6.63 9.06 -9.02
N GLN A 120 -6.09 8.29 -8.08
CA GLN A 120 -6.80 7.93 -6.85
C GLN A 120 -7.20 9.11 -5.95
N PRO A 121 -6.35 10.12 -5.68
CA PRO A 121 -6.72 11.30 -4.90
C PRO A 121 -7.87 12.08 -5.52
N PHE A 122 -7.87 12.23 -6.86
CA PHE A 122 -8.94 12.92 -7.59
C PHE A 122 -10.27 12.16 -7.46
N LEU A 123 -10.23 10.85 -7.67
CA LEU A 123 -11.36 9.94 -7.44
C LEU A 123 -11.87 10.00 -5.99
N GLY A 124 -10.95 10.04 -5.02
CA GLY A 124 -11.27 10.15 -3.60
C GLY A 124 -11.95 11.47 -3.24
N TYR A 125 -11.46 12.58 -3.80
CA TYR A 125 -12.05 13.90 -3.62
C TYR A 125 -13.47 13.98 -4.20
N ILE A 126 -13.66 13.53 -5.44
CA ILE A 126 -14.99 13.50 -6.08
C ILE A 126 -15.93 12.60 -5.29
N HIS A 127 -15.49 11.40 -4.92
CA HIS A 127 -16.29 10.49 -4.11
C HIS A 127 -16.73 11.16 -2.82
N HIS A 128 -15.83 11.82 -2.09
CA HIS A 128 -16.17 12.46 -0.83
C HIS A 128 -17.18 13.59 -1.01
N ARG A 129 -16.97 14.48 -2.00
CA ARG A 129 -17.91 15.55 -2.35
C ARG A 129 -19.30 15.02 -2.68
N LEU A 130 -19.39 14.00 -3.52
CA LEU A 130 -20.66 13.38 -3.92
C LEU A 130 -21.32 12.62 -2.77
N PHE A 131 -20.55 11.93 -1.92
CA PHE A 131 -21.08 11.20 -0.79
C PHE A 131 -21.68 12.15 0.26
N LYS A 132 -21.04 13.30 0.50
CA LYS A 132 -21.57 14.35 1.38
C LYS A 132 -22.87 14.96 0.81
N LYS A 133 -22.98 15.10 -0.51
CA LYS A 133 -24.15 15.68 -1.19
C LYS A 133 -25.34 14.72 -1.29
N TYR A 134 -25.11 13.46 -1.68
CA TYR A 134 -26.19 12.53 -2.03
C TYR A 134 -26.44 11.44 -0.99
N LYS A 135 -25.57 11.30 0.04
CA LYS A 135 -25.60 10.22 1.07
C LYS A 135 -25.72 8.78 0.54
N ARG A 136 -25.50 8.58 -0.77
CA ARG A 136 -25.56 7.28 -1.46
C ARG A 136 -24.25 7.01 -2.19
N ARG A 137 -23.94 5.73 -2.43
CA ARG A 137 -22.80 5.36 -3.27
C ARG A 137 -23.10 5.79 -4.71
N THR A 138 -22.18 6.56 -5.28
CA THR A 138 -22.20 6.94 -6.69
C THR A 138 -21.22 6.06 -7.47
N PHE A 139 -21.28 6.08 -8.79
CA PHE A 139 -20.32 5.37 -9.64
C PHE A 139 -18.86 5.64 -9.24
N TRP A 140 -18.53 6.90 -8.96
CA TRP A 140 -17.21 7.33 -8.48
C TRP A 140 -16.80 6.71 -7.14
N SER A 141 -17.75 6.39 -6.26
CA SER A 141 -17.48 5.65 -5.02
C SER A 141 -16.99 4.23 -5.32
N TYR A 142 -17.65 3.54 -6.26
CA TYR A 142 -17.25 2.19 -6.65
C TYR A 142 -15.91 2.21 -7.37
N ALA A 143 -15.70 3.15 -8.29
CA ALA A 143 -14.44 3.33 -8.98
C ALA A 143 -13.27 3.53 -7.99
N HIS A 144 -13.39 4.47 -7.05
CA HIS A 144 -12.35 4.71 -6.05
C HIS A 144 -12.04 3.48 -5.18
N LEU A 145 -13.08 2.77 -4.73
CA LEU A 145 -12.94 1.59 -3.86
C LEU A 145 -12.33 0.39 -4.59
N TRP A 146 -12.79 0.09 -5.79
CA TRP A 146 -12.28 -1.04 -6.58
C TRP A 146 -10.88 -0.77 -7.10
N LEU A 147 -10.63 0.44 -7.60
CA LEU A 147 -9.31 0.83 -8.08
C LEU A 147 -8.27 0.72 -6.96
N GLY A 148 -8.59 1.17 -5.75
CA GLY A 148 -7.68 1.03 -4.61
C GLY A 148 -7.38 -0.42 -4.21
N ARG A 149 -8.33 -1.34 -4.37
CA ARG A 149 -8.11 -2.78 -4.11
C ARG A 149 -7.16 -3.39 -5.13
N ILE A 150 -7.37 -3.04 -6.41
CA ILE A 150 -6.54 -3.50 -7.52
C ILE A 150 -5.11 -2.96 -7.36
N ILE A 151 -4.94 -1.67 -7.08
CA ILE A 151 -3.64 -1.03 -6.88
C ILE A 151 -2.84 -1.68 -5.74
N ILE A 152 -3.46 -1.87 -4.56
CA ILE A 152 -2.75 -2.47 -3.41
C ILE A 152 -2.29 -3.89 -3.74
N THR A 153 -3.17 -4.69 -4.35
CA THR A 153 -2.88 -6.09 -4.68
C THR A 153 -1.80 -6.19 -5.75
N LEU A 154 -1.94 -5.44 -6.85
CA LEU A 154 -0.93 -5.38 -7.92
C LEU A 154 0.40 -4.83 -7.41
N GLY A 155 0.40 -3.86 -6.50
CA GLY A 155 1.61 -3.32 -5.89
C GLY A 155 2.39 -4.34 -5.07
N MET A 156 1.72 -5.16 -4.27
CA MET A 156 2.36 -6.25 -3.52
C MET A 156 2.93 -7.33 -4.45
N ILE A 157 2.18 -7.71 -5.49
CA ILE A 157 2.66 -8.66 -6.51
C ILE A 157 3.88 -8.06 -7.22
N ASN A 158 3.82 -6.78 -7.59
CA ASN A 158 4.91 -6.10 -8.26
C ASN A 158 6.17 -6.03 -7.39
N GLY A 159 6.04 -5.81 -6.08
CA GLY A 159 7.18 -5.87 -5.17
C GLY A 159 7.83 -7.25 -5.12
N GLY A 160 7.03 -8.33 -5.17
CA GLY A 160 7.53 -9.70 -5.30
C GLY A 160 8.29 -9.93 -6.61
N LEU A 161 7.76 -9.46 -7.74
CA LEU A 161 8.44 -9.52 -9.04
C LEU A 161 9.75 -8.72 -9.04
N GLY A 162 9.80 -7.59 -8.34
CA GLY A 162 11.01 -6.77 -8.19
C GLY A 162 12.12 -7.50 -7.43
N LEU A 163 11.77 -8.28 -6.42
CA LEU A 163 12.73 -9.11 -5.67
C LEU A 163 13.32 -10.23 -6.51
N GLN A 164 12.50 -10.87 -7.36
CA GLN A 164 12.96 -11.88 -8.31
C GLN A 164 13.89 -11.26 -9.36
N LEU A 165 13.53 -10.08 -9.89
CA LEU A 165 14.36 -9.37 -10.87
C LEU A 165 15.70 -8.90 -10.27
N ALA A 166 15.72 -8.56 -8.99
CA ALA A 166 16.90 -8.22 -8.22
C ALA A 166 17.82 -9.43 -7.92
N ASN A 167 17.42 -10.65 -8.31
CA ASN A 167 18.08 -11.91 -7.99
C ASN A 167 18.41 -12.01 -6.49
N ASN A 168 17.44 -11.62 -5.65
CA ASN A 168 17.64 -11.56 -4.22
C ASN A 168 17.82 -12.97 -3.63
N THR A 169 18.37 -13.05 -2.43
CA THR A 169 18.48 -14.31 -1.71
C THR A 169 17.10 -14.93 -1.50
N ARG A 170 17.00 -16.26 -1.62
CA ARG A 170 15.76 -17.02 -1.33
C ARG A 170 15.14 -16.64 0.02
N LYS A 171 15.98 -16.33 1.03
CA LYS A 171 15.53 -15.88 2.35
C LYS A 171 14.81 -14.54 2.29
N GLY A 172 15.29 -13.59 1.49
CA GLY A 172 14.67 -12.28 1.30
C GLY A 172 13.32 -12.35 0.58
N GLU A 173 13.22 -13.20 -0.44
CA GLU A 173 11.96 -13.45 -1.16
C GLU A 173 10.90 -14.07 -0.24
N ILE A 174 11.29 -15.09 0.55
CA ILE A 174 10.40 -15.73 1.53
C ILE A 174 9.96 -14.72 2.60
N ALA A 175 10.90 -13.95 3.17
CA ALA A 175 10.59 -12.96 4.19
C ALA A 175 9.59 -11.92 3.69
N TYR A 176 9.81 -11.38 2.48
CA TYR A 176 8.86 -10.47 1.86
C TYR A 176 7.51 -11.13 1.62
N GLY A 177 7.49 -12.34 1.05
CA GLY A 177 6.26 -13.08 0.75
C GLY A 177 5.42 -13.35 2.00
N VAL A 178 6.04 -13.72 3.12
CA VAL A 178 5.35 -13.94 4.40
C VAL A 178 4.76 -12.64 4.92
N VAL A 179 5.53 -11.54 4.95
CA VAL A 179 5.05 -10.25 5.45
C VAL A 179 3.96 -9.67 4.56
N ALA A 180 4.18 -9.63 3.25
CA ALA A 180 3.21 -9.13 2.28
C ALA A 180 1.92 -9.97 2.29
N GLY A 181 2.04 -11.29 2.35
CA GLY A 181 0.92 -12.22 2.46
C GLY A 181 0.11 -12.01 3.73
N PHE A 182 0.78 -11.88 4.88
CA PHE A 182 0.12 -11.60 6.16
C PHE A 182 -0.65 -10.27 6.11
N VAL A 183 0.00 -9.19 5.65
CA VAL A 183 -0.67 -7.88 5.53
C VAL A 183 -1.84 -7.95 4.56
N TRP A 184 -1.68 -8.65 3.44
CA TRP A 184 -2.75 -8.80 2.46
C TRP A 184 -3.96 -9.53 3.05
N VAL A 185 -3.75 -10.60 3.82
CA VAL A 185 -4.83 -11.30 4.53
C VAL A 185 -5.54 -10.37 5.52
N VAL A 186 -4.79 -9.62 6.33
CA VAL A 186 -5.36 -8.62 7.27
C VAL A 186 -6.15 -7.56 6.50
N TYR A 187 -5.64 -7.09 5.37
CA TYR A 187 -6.32 -6.14 4.50
C TYR A 187 -7.64 -6.69 3.96
N ILE A 188 -7.66 -7.93 3.47
CA ILE A 188 -8.88 -8.59 2.97
C ILE A 188 -9.90 -8.77 4.10
N ILE A 189 -9.49 -9.24 5.28
CA ILE A 189 -10.35 -9.34 6.45
C ILE A 189 -10.95 -7.97 6.80
N SER A 190 -10.15 -6.90 6.76
CA SER A 190 -10.63 -5.54 7.01
C SER A 190 -11.75 -5.09 6.05
N ILE A 191 -11.70 -5.54 4.79
CA ILE A 191 -12.72 -5.25 3.79
C ILE A 191 -14.02 -5.95 4.18
N PHE A 192 -13.96 -7.25 4.49
CA PHE A 192 -15.14 -8.03 4.87
C PHE A 192 -15.78 -7.51 6.15
N VAL A 193 -14.99 -7.22 7.18
CA VAL A 193 -15.46 -6.64 8.44
C VAL A 193 -16.11 -5.27 8.20
N GLY A 194 -15.44 -4.39 7.45
CA GLY A 194 -15.95 -3.06 7.12
C GLY A 194 -17.25 -3.08 6.31
N GLU A 195 -17.40 -4.03 5.38
CA GLU A 195 -18.64 -4.20 4.62
C GLU A 195 -19.77 -4.81 5.47
N SER A 196 -19.46 -5.78 6.33
CA SER A 196 -20.43 -6.40 7.23
C SER A 196 -20.98 -5.38 8.24
N LYS A 197 -20.11 -4.59 8.87
CA LYS A 197 -20.50 -3.51 9.79
C LYS A 197 -21.47 -2.53 9.12
N ARG A 198 -21.12 -2.00 7.93
CA ARG A 198 -21.99 -1.07 7.19
C ARG A 198 -23.32 -1.68 6.76
N ARG A 199 -23.37 -2.99 6.46
CA ARG A 199 -24.63 -3.70 6.16
C ARG A 199 -25.51 -3.81 7.41
N ARG A 200 -24.92 -4.09 8.57
CA ARG A 200 -25.63 -4.13 9.86
C ARG A 200 -26.18 -2.75 10.21
N ASP A 201 -25.39 -1.70 10.10
CA ASP A 201 -25.80 -0.32 10.39
C ASP A 201 -26.97 0.12 9.48
N ARG A 202 -26.92 -0.22 8.18
CA ARG A 202 -28.04 0.06 7.25
C ARG A 202 -29.30 -0.71 7.62
N LYS A 203 -29.18 -2.00 7.98
CA LYS A 203 -30.34 -2.81 8.41
C LYS A 203 -30.95 -2.26 9.70
N ALA A 204 -30.12 -1.84 10.66
CA ALA A 204 -30.56 -1.23 11.89
C ALA A 204 -31.30 0.10 11.63
N ALA A 205 -30.78 0.95 10.74
CA ALA A 205 -31.44 2.20 10.37
C ALA A 205 -32.80 1.97 9.70
N VAL A 206 -32.88 1.04 8.73
CA VAL A 206 -34.16 0.69 8.08
C VAL A 206 -35.16 0.12 9.09
N ARG A 207 -34.71 -0.72 10.03
CA ARG A 207 -35.57 -1.25 11.10
C ARG A 207 -36.07 -0.14 12.03
N ALA A 208 -35.20 0.79 12.41
CA ALA A 208 -35.55 1.93 13.28
C ALA A 208 -36.55 2.88 12.61
N GLU A 209 -36.52 3.02 11.27
CA GLU A 209 -37.53 3.78 10.52
C GLU A 209 -38.87 3.03 10.36
N ALA A 210 -38.86 1.68 10.43
CA ALA A 210 -40.07 0.86 10.31
C ALA A 210 -40.87 0.73 11.62
N GLU A 211 -40.21 0.74 12.78
CA GLU A 211 -40.87 0.68 14.10
C GLU A 211 -41.85 1.84 14.41
N PRO A 212 -41.58 3.13 14.11
CA PRO A 212 -42.53 4.21 14.42
C PRO A 212 -43.86 4.08 13.67
N LYS A 213 -43.85 3.58 12.43
CA LYS A 213 -45.08 3.39 11.64
C LYS A 213 -45.99 2.29 12.19
N ARG A 214 -45.42 1.25 12.79
CA ARG A 214 -46.17 0.11 13.34
C ARG A 214 -46.91 0.50 14.62
N ASN A 215 -46.27 1.31 15.47
CA ASN A 215 -46.81 1.70 16.76
C ASN A 215 -47.95 2.72 16.62
N GLU A 216 -47.87 3.60 15.62
CA GLU A 216 -48.93 4.57 15.33
C GLU A 216 -50.16 3.91 14.70
N SER A 217 -49.98 2.97 13.75
CA SER A 217 -51.11 2.21 13.18
C SER A 217 -51.86 1.36 14.21
N ASP A 218 -51.13 0.75 15.16
CA ASP A 218 -51.73 -0.10 16.21
C ASP A 218 -52.47 0.77 17.26
N SER A 219 -51.96 1.97 17.55
CA SER A 219 -52.65 2.95 18.40
C SER A 219 -53.89 3.54 17.73
N SER A 220 -53.89 3.72 16.41
CA SER A 220 -55.05 4.20 15.65
C SER A 220 -56.13 3.12 15.54
N ASP A 221 -55.77 1.87 15.23
CA ASP A 221 -56.74 0.77 15.12
C ASP A 221 -57.39 0.44 16.47
N SER A 222 -56.59 0.45 17.55
CA SER A 222 -57.14 0.26 18.91
C SER A 222 -58.09 1.40 19.31
N ARG A 223 -57.76 2.67 19.04
CA ARG A 223 -58.67 3.80 19.30
C ARG A 223 -59.96 3.72 18.49
N ILE A 224 -59.90 3.33 17.22
CA ILE A 224 -61.08 3.15 16.38
C ILE A 224 -61.97 2.03 16.92
N ARG A 225 -61.37 0.89 17.31
CA ARG A 225 -62.12 -0.22 17.93
C ARG A 225 -62.79 0.21 19.23
N THR A 226 -62.10 0.89 20.13
CA THR A 226 -62.68 1.30 21.42
C THR A 226 -63.87 2.25 21.25
N ASN A 227 -63.85 3.14 20.25
CA ASN A 227 -64.97 4.06 19.98
C ASN A 227 -66.17 3.39 19.31
N TYR A 228 -66.03 2.18 18.75
CA TYR A 228 -67.13 1.46 18.09
C TYR A 228 -67.98 0.62 19.06
N TYR A 229 -67.52 0.42 20.30
CA TYR A 229 -68.19 -0.39 21.33
C TYR A 229 -68.66 0.43 22.54
N ALA A 230 -68.59 1.76 22.47
CA ALA A 230 -69.12 2.69 23.46
C ALA A 230 -70.40 3.35 22.94
#